data_AF-A0A7X1NIV7-F1
#
_entry.id   AF-A0A7X1NIV7-F1
#
_cell.length_a   1.000
_cell.length_b   1.000
_cell.length_c   1.000
_cell.angle_alpha   90.00
_cell.angle_beta   90.00
_cell.angle_gamma   90.00
#
_symmetry.space_group_name_H-M   'P 1'
#
loop_
_entity.id
_entity.type
_entity.pdbx_description
1 polymer ?
#
loop_
_entity_poly.entity_id
_entity_poly.type
_entity_poly.pdbx_seq_one_letter_code
_entity_poly.pdbx_strand_id
1 'polypeptide(L)'
;MTNPLRRLRQIVEALSAGCLLLALNACANSAPSSTRVDDAPLRARAVTAESHGVRVSAAVLSADDDERMFGTNLNIADVQPVWIEVTNRTLLYLWMFRTENGEGYYLPFESAWPVHTRPGGAAKVHIDDRLYKASFKNPIPPGGTHVGILFTNRVEGLKFCNIDLSGDTEVFHFSLFLPVPDDDENFEKIRFLDAGGGSSVKTIPEIAASECAEIPCPPKRHSPGSVDQAGFSRKAR
;
A
#
# COMPACT_ATOMS: atom_id res chain seq x y z
N MET A 1 18.46 65.38 20.78
CA MET A 1 17.93 64.67 21.96
C MET A 1 16.81 63.73 21.51
N THR A 2 17.08 62.43 21.35
CA THR A 2 16.09 61.46 20.86
C THR A 2 15.20 61.00 22.01
N ASN A 3 13.88 61.14 21.85
CA ASN A 3 12.87 60.88 22.87
C ASN A 3 12.85 59.37 23.26
N PRO A 4 13.17 59.02 24.52
CA PRO A 4 13.38 57.63 24.96
C PRO A 4 12.12 56.77 24.81
N LEU A 5 10.93 57.39 24.88
CA LEU A 5 9.64 56.69 24.75
C LEU A 5 9.40 56.20 23.32
N ARG A 6 9.97 56.87 22.31
CA ARG A 6 9.82 56.49 20.89
C ARG A 6 10.69 55.29 20.54
N ARG A 7 11.87 55.17 21.16
CA ARG A 7 12.77 54.00 21.00
C ARG A 7 12.18 52.76 21.67
N LEU A 8 11.58 52.90 22.85
CA LEU A 8 10.98 51.77 23.55
C LEU A 8 9.81 51.17 22.75
N ARG A 9 8.95 52.02 22.18
CA ARG A 9 7.84 51.58 21.32
C ARG A 9 8.31 50.88 20.05
N GLN A 10 9.36 51.40 19.39
CA GLN A 10 9.94 50.77 18.19
C GLN A 10 10.56 49.40 18.49
N ILE A 11 11.18 49.23 19.66
CA ILE A 11 11.75 47.94 20.08
C ILE A 11 10.65 46.92 20.35
N VAL A 12 9.54 47.33 20.99
CA VAL A 12 8.40 46.44 21.27
C VAL A 12 7.70 46.04 19.96
N GLU A 13 7.48 46.98 19.04
CA GLU A 13 6.87 46.69 17.72
C GLU A 13 7.75 45.73 16.90
N ALA A 14 9.07 45.93 16.87
CA ALA A 14 10.02 45.05 16.17
C ALA A 14 10.10 43.64 16.79
N LEU A 15 10.08 43.53 18.12
CA LEU A 15 10.07 42.24 18.82
C LEU A 15 8.76 41.49 18.56
N SER A 16 7.62 42.20 18.55
CA SER A 16 6.32 41.58 18.27
C SER A 16 6.21 41.06 16.83
N ALA A 17 6.72 41.81 15.85
CA ALA A 17 6.76 41.39 14.46
C ALA A 17 7.72 40.21 14.23
N GLY A 18 8.87 40.19 14.91
CA GLY A 18 9.84 39.09 14.86
C GLY A 18 9.28 37.77 15.42
N CYS A 19 8.55 37.83 16.55
CA CYS A 19 7.89 36.65 17.11
C CYS A 19 6.77 36.09 16.21
N LEU A 20 6.02 36.95 15.52
CA LEU A 20 4.95 36.53 14.61
C LEU A 20 5.50 35.83 13.36
N LEU A 21 6.64 36.28 12.83
CA LEU A 21 7.30 35.65 11.69
C LEU A 21 7.95 34.29 12.05
N LEU A 22 8.42 34.12 13.30
CA LEU A 22 8.94 32.84 13.79
C LEU A 22 7.82 31.80 14.01
N ALA A 23 6.61 32.24 14.38
CA ALA A 23 5.48 31.34 14.61
C ALA A 23 4.91 30.74 13.31
N LEU A 24 5.01 31.43 12.17
CA LEU A 24 4.42 30.99 10.90
C LEU A 24 5.25 29.92 10.16
N ASN A 25 6.56 29.81 10.44
CA ASN A 25 7.42 28.78 9.83
C ASN A 25 7.41 27.42 10.57
N ALA A 26 6.75 27.34 11.73
CA ALA A 26 6.72 26.11 12.53
C ALA A 26 5.65 25.09 12.06
N CYS A 27 4.72 25.48 11.18
CA CYS A 27 3.59 24.64 10.77
C CYS A 27 3.74 23.98 9.39
N ALA A 28 4.87 24.12 8.70
CA ALA A 28 5.00 23.67 7.31
C ALA A 28 5.46 22.21 7.12
N ASN A 29 5.73 21.43 8.18
CA ASN A 29 6.32 20.09 8.00
C ASN A 29 5.79 19.00 8.95
N SER A 30 4.51 19.06 9.30
CA SER A 30 3.84 18.01 10.06
C SER A 30 3.05 17.09 9.13
N ALA A 31 3.76 16.29 8.32
CA ALA A 31 3.14 15.08 7.80
C ALA A 31 2.78 14.18 9.01
N PRO A 32 1.57 13.59 9.07
CA PRO A 32 1.22 12.68 10.14
C PRO A 32 2.14 11.47 10.06
N SER A 33 3.18 11.47 10.89
CA SER A 33 4.06 10.32 11.05
C SER A 33 3.24 9.28 11.80
N SER A 34 2.72 8.28 11.09
CA SER A 34 2.21 7.06 11.71
C SER A 34 3.27 6.57 12.70
N THR A 35 2.85 6.29 13.93
CA THR A 35 3.65 5.86 15.08
C THR A 35 4.89 5.09 14.63
N ARG A 36 6.08 5.69 14.80
CA ARG A 36 7.33 5.19 14.22
C ARG A 36 7.71 3.85 14.85
N VAL A 37 7.18 2.77 14.27
CA VAL A 37 7.81 1.47 14.23
C VAL A 37 9.25 1.71 13.79
N ASP A 38 10.23 1.18 14.54
CA ASP A 38 11.62 1.19 14.07
C ASP A 38 11.72 0.31 12.82
N ASP A 39 11.65 0.92 11.64
CA ASP A 39 11.62 0.21 10.37
C ASP A 39 13.00 0.20 9.68
N ALA A 40 14.06 0.64 10.37
CA ALA A 40 15.40 0.70 9.79
C ALA A 40 15.91 -0.68 9.29
N PRO A 41 15.73 -1.80 10.03
CA PRO A 41 16.12 -3.12 9.53
C PRO A 41 15.30 -3.58 8.32
N LEU A 42 14.04 -3.14 8.22
CA LEU A 42 13.15 -3.45 7.10
C LEU A 42 13.58 -2.70 5.85
N ARG A 43 13.85 -1.40 5.98
CA ARG A 43 14.37 -0.53 4.91
C ARG A 43 15.70 -1.03 4.35
N ALA A 44 16.60 -1.48 5.23
CA ALA A 44 17.93 -1.94 4.84
C ALA A 44 17.92 -3.15 3.88
N ARG A 45 16.83 -3.92 3.88
CA ARG A 45 16.64 -5.10 3.01
C ARG A 45 15.45 -4.98 2.07
N ALA A 46 14.86 -3.79 1.95
CA ALA A 46 13.67 -3.60 1.15
C ALA A 46 13.98 -3.68 -0.35
N VAL A 47 13.10 -4.35 -1.08
CA VAL A 47 13.09 -4.34 -2.54
C VAL A 47 12.30 -3.12 -2.99
N THR A 48 12.86 -2.36 -3.94
CA THR A 48 12.28 -1.09 -4.38
C THR A 48 12.02 -1.09 -5.87
N ALA A 49 10.85 -0.61 -6.26
CA ALA A 49 10.52 -0.27 -7.64
C ALA A 49 10.04 1.17 -7.73
N GLU A 50 10.24 1.77 -8.90
CA GLU A 50 9.81 3.14 -9.18
C GLU A 50 9.26 3.25 -10.59
N SER A 51 8.15 3.96 -10.73
CA SER A 51 7.51 4.22 -12.01
C SER A 51 6.78 5.56 -11.96
N HIS A 52 6.99 6.41 -12.96
CA HIS A 52 6.17 7.62 -13.20
C HIS A 52 5.97 8.50 -11.95
N GLY A 53 7.02 8.66 -11.13
CA GLY A 53 6.97 9.49 -9.92
C GLY A 53 6.41 8.78 -8.67
N VAL A 54 6.02 7.51 -8.78
CA VAL A 54 5.63 6.67 -7.65
C VAL A 54 6.76 5.69 -7.34
N ARG A 55 7.27 5.71 -6.10
CA ARG A 55 8.25 4.74 -5.61
C ARG A 55 7.61 3.87 -4.55
N VAL A 56 7.78 2.56 -4.67
CA VAL A 56 7.29 1.56 -3.73
C VAL A 56 8.48 0.75 -3.22
N SER A 57 8.59 0.62 -1.91
CA SER A 57 9.58 -0.23 -1.24
C SER A 57 8.86 -1.22 -0.34
N ALA A 58 9.29 -2.47 -0.35
CA ALA A 58 8.66 -3.52 0.44
C ALA A 58 9.67 -4.50 1.06
N ALA A 59 9.34 -5.04 2.22
CA ALA A 59 10.13 -6.08 2.89
C ALA A 59 9.22 -7.00 3.71
N VAL A 60 9.48 -8.31 3.65
CA VAL A 60 8.83 -9.29 4.53
C VAL A 60 9.42 -9.16 5.94
N LEU A 61 8.55 -9.20 6.96
CA LEU A 61 8.98 -9.19 8.36
C LEU A 61 9.60 -10.55 8.75
N SER A 62 10.67 -10.50 9.54
CA SER A 62 11.23 -11.67 10.23
C SER A 62 10.47 -11.95 11.53
N ALA A 63 10.70 -13.11 12.14
CA ALA A 63 10.22 -13.43 13.47
C ALA A 63 10.69 -12.39 14.51
N ASP A 64 11.93 -11.90 14.39
CA ASP A 64 12.48 -10.87 15.27
C ASP A 64 11.79 -9.51 15.05
N ASP A 65 11.42 -9.18 13.82
CA ASP A 65 10.63 -7.98 13.54
C ASP A 65 9.23 -8.08 14.13
N ASP A 66 8.58 -9.24 13.99
CA ASP A 66 7.27 -9.49 14.58
C ASP A 66 7.28 -9.37 16.11
N GLU A 67 8.26 -9.97 16.78
CA GLU A 67 8.43 -9.82 18.22
C GLU A 67 8.67 -8.36 18.63
N ARG A 68 9.52 -7.65 17.89
CA ARG A 68 9.84 -6.25 18.15
C ARG A 68 8.66 -5.31 17.91
N MET A 69 7.86 -5.57 16.87
CA MET A 69 6.75 -4.71 16.45
C MET A 69 5.43 -5.05 17.16
N PHE A 70 5.20 -6.33 17.41
CA PHE A 70 3.91 -6.84 17.86
C PHE A 70 3.98 -7.59 19.19
N GLY A 71 5.17 -7.96 19.67
CA GLY A 71 5.37 -8.76 20.89
C GLY A 71 4.92 -10.21 20.72
N THR A 72 4.88 -10.68 19.47
CA THR A 72 4.60 -12.06 19.11
C THR A 72 5.07 -12.31 17.69
N ASN A 73 5.71 -13.45 17.46
CA ASN A 73 5.86 -14.01 16.13
C ASN A 73 4.46 -14.22 15.50
N LEU A 74 4.24 -13.71 14.28
CA LEU A 74 3.00 -13.89 13.52
C LEU A 74 3.14 -15.02 12.48
N ASN A 75 4.34 -15.38 12.05
CA ASN A 75 4.57 -16.54 11.18
C ASN A 75 4.02 -17.84 11.78
N ILE A 76 4.05 -18.00 13.11
CA ILE A 76 3.40 -19.14 13.76
C ILE A 76 1.89 -19.20 13.49
N ALA A 77 1.24 -18.06 13.18
CA ALA A 77 -0.17 -17.89 12.83
C ALA A 77 -0.48 -18.08 11.34
N ASP A 78 0.49 -18.53 10.54
CA ASP A 78 0.37 -18.55 9.07
C ASP A 78 0.12 -17.15 8.46
N VAL A 79 0.37 -16.11 9.26
CA VAL A 79 0.31 -14.71 8.87
C VAL A 79 1.73 -14.20 8.72
N GLN A 80 2.06 -13.74 7.52
CA GLN A 80 3.35 -13.13 7.21
C GLN A 80 3.13 -11.66 6.88
N PRO A 81 3.54 -10.75 7.77
CA PRO A 81 3.40 -9.33 7.50
C PRO A 81 4.45 -8.83 6.50
N VAL A 82 4.05 -7.86 5.69
CA VAL A 82 4.89 -7.18 4.72
C VAL A 82 4.88 -5.70 5.04
N TRP A 83 6.07 -5.14 5.28
CA TRP A 83 6.26 -3.69 5.39
C TRP A 83 6.27 -3.07 4.02
N ILE A 84 5.50 -2.00 3.85
CA ILE A 84 5.37 -1.24 2.61
C ILE A 84 5.61 0.24 2.91
N GLU A 85 6.45 0.86 2.09
CA GLU A 85 6.56 2.30 1.95
C GLU A 85 6.20 2.72 0.52
N VAL A 86 5.34 3.72 0.41
CA VAL A 86 5.00 4.35 -0.87
C VAL A 86 5.33 5.82 -0.80
N THR A 87 6.17 6.29 -1.71
CA THR A 87 6.44 7.71 -1.94
C THR A 87 5.74 8.14 -3.22
N ASN A 88 4.76 9.03 -3.08
CA ASN A 88 3.97 9.58 -4.17
C ASN A 88 4.51 10.97 -4.56
N ARG A 89 5.23 11.08 -5.69
CA ARG A 89 5.66 12.37 -6.26
C ARG A 89 4.74 12.87 -7.38
N THR A 90 3.57 12.26 -7.54
CA THR A 90 2.56 12.69 -8.51
C THR A 90 1.68 13.80 -7.93
N LEU A 91 0.77 14.31 -8.76
CA LEU A 91 -0.29 15.24 -8.36
C LEU A 91 -1.60 14.53 -7.96
N LEU A 92 -1.62 13.19 -8.04
CA LEU A 92 -2.80 12.38 -7.75
C LEU A 92 -2.82 11.96 -6.29
N TYR A 93 -4.01 11.91 -5.69
CA TYR A 93 -4.20 11.08 -4.51
C TYR A 93 -4.15 9.61 -4.94
N LEU A 94 -3.37 8.80 -4.23
CA LEU A 94 -3.26 7.38 -4.54
C LEU A 94 -3.92 6.55 -3.43
N TRP A 95 -4.70 5.57 -3.83
CA TRP A 95 -5.25 4.54 -2.97
C TRP A 95 -4.57 3.22 -3.31
N MET A 96 -3.98 2.59 -2.30
CA MET A 96 -3.56 1.21 -2.44
C MET A 96 -4.76 0.29 -2.31
N PHE A 97 -5.07 -0.43 -3.38
CA PHE A 97 -6.04 -1.50 -3.32
C PHE A 97 -5.34 -2.78 -2.87
N ARG A 98 -6.00 -3.49 -1.96
CA ARG A 98 -5.64 -4.86 -1.61
C ARG A 98 -6.28 -5.77 -2.65
N THR A 99 -5.72 -5.79 -3.85
CA THR A 99 -6.14 -6.70 -4.91
C THR A 99 -5.56 -8.07 -4.62
N GLU A 100 -6.40 -9.10 -4.58
CA GLU A 100 -6.00 -10.48 -4.28
C GLU A 100 -5.31 -11.11 -5.50
N ASN A 101 -4.19 -10.53 -5.91
CA ASN A 101 -3.40 -11.02 -7.02
C ASN A 101 -2.32 -11.96 -6.49
N GLY A 102 -2.75 -13.16 -6.07
CA GLY A 102 -1.89 -14.29 -5.70
C GLY A 102 -1.58 -14.46 -4.22
N GLU A 103 -1.71 -13.41 -3.40
CA GLU A 103 -1.51 -13.49 -1.95
C GLU A 103 -2.80 -13.05 -1.23
N GLY A 104 -3.35 -13.93 -0.38
CA GLY A 104 -4.48 -13.58 0.46
C GLY A 104 -4.09 -12.43 1.39
N TYR A 105 -4.82 -11.33 1.32
CA TYR A 105 -4.65 -10.19 2.22
C TYR A 105 -5.60 -10.33 3.42
N TYR A 106 -5.05 -10.18 4.61
CA TYR A 106 -5.83 -10.21 5.84
C TYR A 106 -6.10 -8.82 6.40
N LEU A 107 -7.29 -8.64 6.95
CA LEU A 107 -7.56 -7.50 7.80
C LEU A 107 -6.77 -7.64 9.11
N PRO A 108 -6.39 -6.52 9.76
CA PRO A 108 -5.58 -6.58 10.99
C PRO A 108 -6.22 -7.40 12.12
N PHE A 109 -7.55 -7.36 12.21
CA PHE A 109 -8.31 -8.15 13.18
C PHE A 109 -8.35 -9.64 12.82
N GLU A 110 -8.42 -9.98 11.53
CA GLU A 110 -8.31 -11.38 11.09
C GLU A 110 -6.93 -11.95 11.40
N SER A 111 -5.88 -11.14 11.23
CA SER A 111 -4.50 -11.50 11.58
C SER A 111 -4.27 -11.67 13.09
N ALA A 112 -5.05 -11.00 13.92
CA ALA A 112 -5.01 -11.16 15.37
C ALA A 112 -5.68 -12.46 15.85
N TRP A 113 -6.69 -12.95 15.12
CA TRP A 113 -7.52 -14.08 15.55
C TRP A 113 -6.72 -15.35 15.91
N PRO A 114 -5.76 -15.82 15.09
CA PRO A 114 -4.99 -17.02 15.43
C PRO A 114 -4.04 -16.78 16.62
N VAL A 115 -3.68 -15.53 16.93
CA VAL A 115 -2.90 -15.20 18.12
C VAL A 115 -3.75 -15.38 19.37
N HIS A 116 -5.00 -14.92 19.36
CA HIS A 116 -5.93 -15.03 20.49
C HIS A 116 -6.30 -16.46 20.84
N THR A 117 -6.44 -17.33 19.84
CA THR A 117 -6.89 -18.72 20.01
C THR A 117 -5.81 -19.68 20.51
N ARG A 118 -4.55 -19.23 20.60
CA ARG A 118 -3.43 -20.05 21.08
C ARG A 118 -3.24 -20.02 22.60
N PRO A 119 -2.55 -21.02 23.18
CA PRO A 119 -2.14 -20.99 24.57
C PRO A 119 -1.36 -19.71 24.89
N GLY A 120 -1.80 -18.97 25.91
CA GLY A 120 -1.22 -17.67 26.28
C GLY A 120 -1.66 -16.48 25.42
N GLY A 121 -2.46 -16.69 24.36
CA GLY A 121 -2.99 -15.66 23.47
C GLY A 121 -3.83 -14.60 24.20
N ALA A 122 -4.66 -15.02 25.16
CA ALA A 122 -5.48 -14.13 25.98
C ALA A 122 -4.66 -13.13 26.82
N ALA A 123 -3.36 -13.38 27.06
CA ALA A 123 -2.48 -12.43 27.74
C ALA A 123 -1.99 -11.30 26.81
N LYS A 124 -2.17 -11.43 25.49
CA LYS A 124 -1.76 -10.44 24.47
C LYS A 124 -2.89 -9.44 24.20
N VAL A 125 -3.41 -8.81 25.26
CA VAL A 125 -4.64 -7.97 25.32
C VAL A 125 -4.65 -6.75 24.37
N HIS A 126 -3.58 -6.48 23.64
CA HIS A 126 -3.47 -5.32 22.74
C HIS A 126 -2.96 -5.66 21.33
N ILE A 127 -2.98 -6.94 20.94
CA ILE A 127 -2.48 -7.33 19.61
C ILE A 127 -3.33 -6.69 18.50
N ASP A 128 -4.66 -6.68 18.62
CA ASP A 128 -5.55 -6.05 17.62
C ASP A 128 -5.19 -4.58 17.37
N ASP A 129 -5.00 -3.83 18.46
CA ASP A 129 -4.63 -2.41 18.42
C ASP A 129 -3.26 -2.19 17.78
N ARG A 130 -2.27 -3.05 18.09
CA ARG A 130 -0.93 -2.98 17.50
C ARG A 130 -0.97 -3.22 16.00
N LEU A 131 -1.66 -4.29 15.57
CA LEU A 131 -1.81 -4.61 14.15
C LEU A 131 -2.56 -3.49 13.42
N TYR A 132 -3.66 -3.00 13.99
CA TYR A 132 -4.44 -1.90 13.41
C TYR A 132 -3.62 -0.62 13.27
N LYS A 133 -2.83 -0.23 14.29
CA LYS A 133 -2.00 0.98 14.25
C LYS A 133 -0.84 0.86 13.26
N ALA A 134 -0.26 -0.33 13.11
CA ALA A 134 0.81 -0.57 12.15
C ALA A 134 0.33 -0.73 10.71
N SER A 135 -0.97 -1.01 10.50
CA SER A 135 -1.51 -1.27 9.17
C SER A 135 -1.32 -0.09 8.22
N PHE A 136 -1.06 -0.37 6.95
CA PHE A 136 -1.03 0.66 5.92
C PHE A 136 -2.36 1.44 5.85
N LYS A 137 -2.27 2.78 5.78
CA LYS A 137 -3.44 3.67 5.74
C LYS A 137 -3.50 4.45 4.42
N ASN A 138 -4.66 4.37 3.78
CA ASN A 138 -5.04 5.19 2.62
C ASN A 138 -5.75 6.48 3.08
N PRO A 139 -5.81 7.52 2.22
CA PRO A 139 -5.09 7.67 0.96
C PRO A 139 -3.65 8.16 1.14
N ILE A 140 -2.84 8.05 0.10
CA ILE A 140 -1.49 8.61 0.02
C ILE A 140 -1.59 9.94 -0.74
N PRO A 141 -1.39 11.09 -0.07
CA PRO A 141 -1.57 12.39 -0.70
C PRO A 141 -0.49 12.70 -1.75
N PRO A 142 -0.73 13.62 -2.69
CA PRO A 142 0.29 14.16 -3.58
C PRO A 142 1.52 14.66 -2.81
N GLY A 143 2.71 14.28 -3.26
CA GLY A 143 3.98 14.61 -2.58
C GLY A 143 4.22 13.86 -1.27
N GLY A 144 3.29 13.00 -0.83
CA GLY A 144 3.36 12.30 0.45
C GLY A 144 4.14 10.99 0.41
N THR A 145 4.63 10.58 1.58
CA THR A 145 5.17 9.24 1.82
C THR A 145 4.37 8.56 2.92
N HIS A 146 3.81 7.39 2.63
CA HIS A 146 3.05 6.58 3.58
C HIS A 146 3.76 5.26 3.83
N VAL A 147 3.75 4.84 5.09
CA VAL A 147 4.38 3.61 5.55
C VAL A 147 3.37 2.81 6.36
N GLY A 148 3.37 1.49 6.18
CA GLY A 148 2.63 0.59 7.04
C GLY A 148 2.77 -0.86 6.65
N ILE A 149 2.06 -1.71 7.37
CA ILE A 149 2.11 -3.16 7.23
C ILE A 149 0.87 -3.67 6.50
N LEU A 150 1.08 -4.60 5.58
CA LEU A 150 0.06 -5.47 5.02
C LEU A 150 0.21 -6.85 5.64
N PHE A 151 -0.90 -7.48 6.03
CA PHE A 151 -0.88 -8.84 6.56
C PHE A 151 -1.28 -9.80 5.45
N THR A 152 -0.48 -10.84 5.24
CA THR A 152 -0.67 -11.77 4.12
C THR A 152 -0.45 -13.20 4.56
N ASN A 153 -0.75 -14.16 3.69
CA ASN A 153 -0.40 -15.56 3.90
C ASN A 153 1.12 -15.75 4.00
N ARG A 154 1.55 -16.66 4.88
CA ARG A 154 2.94 -17.10 4.93
C ARG A 154 3.32 -17.88 3.67
N VAL A 155 4.47 -17.53 3.12
CA VAL A 155 5.17 -18.30 2.09
C VAL A 155 6.65 -18.44 2.47
N GLU A 156 7.31 -19.45 1.91
CA GLU A 156 8.74 -19.72 2.09
C GLU A 156 9.53 -19.27 0.86
N GLY A 157 10.82 -18.99 1.01
CA GLY A 157 11.73 -18.58 -0.05
C GLY A 157 11.50 -17.16 -0.56
N LEU A 158 10.74 -17.03 -1.65
CA LEU A 158 10.42 -15.77 -2.31
C LEU A 158 8.93 -15.48 -2.22
N LYS A 159 8.62 -14.32 -1.66
CA LYS A 159 7.27 -13.78 -1.62
C LYS A 159 7.00 -12.92 -2.84
N PHE A 160 5.88 -13.14 -3.52
CA PHE A 160 5.51 -12.35 -4.69
C PHE A 160 4.46 -11.31 -4.30
N CYS A 161 4.89 -10.06 -4.14
CA CYS A 161 4.06 -8.98 -3.65
C CYS A 161 3.62 -8.08 -4.80
N ASN A 162 2.32 -8.13 -5.14
CA ASN A 162 1.69 -7.22 -6.09
C ASN A 162 1.07 -6.04 -5.37
N ILE A 163 1.40 -4.83 -5.83
CA ILE A 163 0.95 -3.57 -5.24
C ILE A 163 0.30 -2.74 -6.34
N ASP A 164 -1.01 -2.57 -6.22
CA ASP A 164 -1.82 -1.73 -7.09
C ASP A 164 -2.14 -0.41 -6.40
N LEU A 165 -1.66 0.69 -6.98
CA LEU A 165 -1.95 2.05 -6.55
C LEU A 165 -2.83 2.71 -7.60
N SER A 166 -4.01 3.16 -7.20
CA SER A 166 -4.95 3.82 -8.09
C SER A 166 -5.10 5.28 -7.74
N GLY A 167 -4.93 6.13 -8.75
CA GLY A 167 -5.39 7.52 -8.71
C GLY A 167 -6.65 7.70 -9.56
N ASP A 168 -7.11 8.94 -9.68
CA ASP A 168 -8.36 9.25 -10.38
C ASP A 168 -8.33 8.92 -11.89
N THR A 169 -7.15 8.86 -12.49
CA THR A 169 -6.98 8.65 -13.95
C THR A 169 -6.04 7.51 -14.32
N GLU A 170 -5.18 7.08 -13.40
CA GLU A 170 -4.06 6.18 -13.64
C GLU A 170 -4.00 5.11 -12.55
N VAL A 171 -3.62 3.89 -12.95
CA VAL A 171 -3.29 2.80 -12.03
C VAL A 171 -1.84 2.40 -12.25
N PHE A 172 -1.10 2.37 -11.16
CA PHE A 172 0.30 1.97 -11.10
C PHE A 172 0.37 0.57 -10.49
N HIS A 173 0.83 -0.39 -11.29
CA HIS A 173 1.02 -1.77 -10.88
C HIS A 173 2.51 -2.02 -10.62
N PHE A 174 2.82 -2.58 -9.46
CA PHE A 174 4.17 -3.01 -9.09
C PHE A 174 4.14 -4.49 -8.70
N SER A 175 5.13 -5.24 -9.17
CA SER A 175 5.32 -6.66 -8.84
C SER A 175 6.70 -6.84 -8.25
N LEU A 176 6.81 -7.12 -6.95
CA LEU A 176 8.07 -7.25 -6.23
C LEU A 176 8.31 -8.70 -5.79
N PHE A 177 9.53 -9.20 -5.99
CA PHE A 177 9.97 -10.48 -5.43
C PHE A 177 10.73 -10.22 -4.13
N LEU A 178 10.13 -10.54 -2.99
CA LEU A 178 10.67 -10.25 -1.67
C LEU A 178 11.29 -11.50 -1.05
N PRO A 179 12.59 -11.49 -0.71
CA PRO A 179 13.19 -12.56 0.08
C PRO A 179 12.51 -12.70 1.44
N VAL A 180 12.11 -13.92 1.80
CA VAL A 180 11.52 -14.24 3.11
C VAL A 180 12.64 -14.49 4.11
N PRO A 181 12.82 -13.64 5.13
CA PRO A 181 13.79 -13.89 6.19
C PRO A 181 13.43 -15.16 6.99
N ASP A 182 14.42 -15.72 7.67
CA ASP A 182 14.29 -16.93 8.51
C ASP A 182 13.96 -18.22 7.74
N ASP A 183 14.12 -18.22 6.41
CA ASP A 183 14.14 -19.42 5.57
C ASP A 183 15.60 -19.86 5.34
N ASP A 184 16.14 -20.57 6.33
CA ASP A 184 17.58 -20.84 6.54
C ASP A 184 18.33 -21.40 5.32
N GLU A 185 17.70 -22.23 4.50
CA GLU A 185 18.39 -22.90 3.38
C GLU A 185 18.46 -22.05 2.09
N ASN A 186 17.63 -21.00 2.03
CA ASN A 186 17.30 -20.29 0.80
C ASN A 186 17.53 -18.79 0.88
N PHE A 187 17.40 -18.15 2.05
CA PHE A 187 17.46 -16.69 2.15
C PHE A 187 18.78 -16.11 1.65
N GLU A 188 19.93 -16.66 2.08
CA GLU A 188 21.24 -16.18 1.61
C GLU A 188 21.45 -16.44 0.11
N LYS A 189 20.92 -17.54 -0.45
CA LYS A 189 21.01 -17.80 -1.89
C LYS A 189 20.12 -16.86 -2.71
N ILE A 190 18.94 -16.54 -2.19
CA ILE A 190 17.89 -15.78 -2.85
C ILE A 190 18.11 -14.27 -2.72
N ARG A 191 18.69 -13.79 -1.62
CA ARG A 191 18.97 -12.36 -1.40
C ARG A 191 19.91 -11.77 -2.45
N PHE A 192 20.78 -12.59 -3.05
CA PHE A 192 21.69 -12.18 -4.13
C PHE A 192 21.13 -12.44 -5.53
N LEU A 193 20.02 -13.19 -5.67
CA LEU A 193 19.26 -13.13 -6.93
C LEU A 193 18.76 -11.70 -7.07
N ASP A 194 18.72 -11.18 -8.30
CA ASP A 194 18.19 -9.86 -8.57
C ASP A 194 16.69 -9.87 -8.20
N ALA A 195 16.42 -9.58 -6.93
CA ALA A 195 15.11 -9.34 -6.37
C ALA A 195 14.63 -8.03 -6.98
N GLY A 196 14.22 -8.12 -8.24
CA GLY A 196 13.77 -7.02 -9.06
C GLY A 196 12.29 -6.79 -8.88
N GLY A 197 11.88 -5.56 -9.12
CA GLY A 197 10.48 -5.19 -9.20
C GLY A 197 10.09 -4.88 -10.64
N GLY A 198 9.05 -5.52 -11.16
CA GLY A 198 8.39 -5.05 -12.37
C GLY A 198 7.49 -3.85 -12.04
N SER A 199 7.32 -2.91 -12.98
CA SER A 199 6.27 -1.91 -12.87
C SER A 199 5.59 -1.69 -14.21
N SER A 200 4.31 -1.39 -14.18
CA SER A 200 3.55 -0.92 -15.35
C SER A 200 2.54 0.13 -14.92
N VAL A 201 2.23 1.05 -15.82
CA VAL A 201 1.21 2.07 -15.60
C VAL A 201 0.19 1.96 -16.73
N LYS A 202 -1.09 1.96 -16.35
CA LYS A 202 -2.20 1.96 -17.30
C LYS A 202 -3.17 3.04 -16.89
N THR A 203 -3.77 3.70 -17.88
CA THR A 203 -4.89 4.61 -17.62
C THR A 203 -6.17 3.80 -17.37
N ILE A 204 -7.13 4.36 -16.63
CA ILE A 204 -8.40 3.68 -16.37
C ILE A 204 -9.14 3.29 -17.67
N PRO A 205 -9.21 4.14 -18.71
CA PRO A 205 -9.80 3.74 -20.00
C PRO A 205 -9.07 2.57 -20.67
N GLU A 206 -7.74 2.48 -20.56
CA GLU A 206 -6.97 1.35 -21.10
C GLU A 206 -7.27 0.05 -20.35
N ILE A 207 -7.42 0.11 -19.03
CA ILE A 207 -7.82 -1.05 -18.22
C ILE A 207 -9.20 -1.54 -18.64
N ALA A 208 -10.18 -0.63 -18.66
CA ALA A 208 -11.55 -0.94 -19.05
C ALA A 208 -11.62 -1.55 -20.46
N ALA A 209 -10.84 -1.01 -21.41
CA ALA A 209 -10.75 -1.55 -22.76
C ALA A 209 -10.15 -2.96 -22.79
N SER A 210 -9.10 -3.22 -21.99
CA SER A 210 -8.47 -4.54 -21.91
C SER A 210 -9.37 -5.60 -21.28
N GLU A 211 -10.03 -5.29 -20.16
CA GLU A 211 -10.96 -6.21 -19.49
C GLU A 211 -12.19 -6.49 -20.37
N CYS A 212 -12.74 -5.47 -21.02
CA CYS A 212 -13.86 -5.63 -21.94
C CYS A 212 -13.52 -6.47 -23.18
N ALA A 213 -12.25 -6.51 -23.61
CA ALA A 213 -11.83 -7.35 -24.73
C ALA A 213 -11.81 -8.85 -24.36
N GLU A 214 -11.63 -9.18 -23.08
CA GLU A 214 -11.63 -10.55 -22.57
C GLU A 214 -13.03 -11.09 -22.27
N ILE A 215 -14.02 -10.20 -22.11
CA ILE A 215 -15.42 -10.58 -21.93
C ILE A 215 -16.04 -10.88 -23.30
N PRO A 216 -16.51 -12.11 -23.57
CA PRO A 216 -17.22 -12.40 -24.80
C PRO A 216 -18.48 -11.53 -24.88
N CYS A 217 -18.55 -10.65 -25.88
CA CYS A 217 -19.77 -9.90 -26.15
C CYS A 217 -20.93 -10.90 -26.30
N PRO A 218 -22.04 -10.75 -25.54
CA PRO A 218 -23.18 -11.63 -25.71
C PRO A 218 -23.67 -11.53 -27.16
N PRO A 219 -24.10 -12.66 -27.77
CA PRO A 219 -24.62 -12.62 -29.13
C PRO A 219 -25.75 -11.61 -29.20
N LYS A 220 -25.72 -10.74 -30.22
CA LYS A 220 -26.76 -9.72 -30.44
C LYS A 220 -28.12 -10.39 -30.33
N ARG A 221 -28.92 -9.98 -29.34
CA ARG A 221 -30.30 -10.45 -29.20
C ARG A 221 -31.04 -9.97 -30.46
N HIS A 222 -31.39 -10.89 -31.36
CA HIS A 222 -32.31 -10.58 -32.43
C HIS A 222 -33.63 -10.14 -31.79
N SER A 223 -34.04 -8.90 -32.02
CA SER A 223 -35.38 -8.44 -31.68
C SER A 223 -36.40 -9.35 -32.38
N PRO A 224 -37.38 -9.94 -31.67
CA PRO A 224 -38.40 -10.75 -32.33
C PRO A 224 -39.34 -9.80 -33.07
N GLY A 225 -39.22 -9.73 -34.38
CA GLY A 225 -40.03 -8.83 -35.19
C GLY A 225 -39.84 -8.96 -36.69
N SER A 226 -40.24 -10.10 -37.27
CA SER A 226 -41.18 -10.16 -38.40
C SER A 226 -41.37 -11.63 -38.82
N VAL A 227 -42.58 -12.13 -38.64
CA VAL A 227 -43.03 -13.36 -39.29
C VAL A 227 -43.45 -12.95 -40.70
N ASP A 228 -42.58 -13.12 -41.68
CA ASP A 228 -43.00 -13.06 -43.08
C ASP A 228 -43.31 -14.47 -43.57
N GLN A 229 -44.60 -14.69 -43.79
CA GLN A 229 -45.15 -15.82 -44.53
C GLN A 229 -44.66 -15.77 -45.98
N ALA A 230 -44.07 -16.85 -46.50
CA ALA A 230 -44.27 -17.28 -47.89
C ALA A 230 -43.56 -18.62 -48.16
N GLY A 231 -44.27 -19.53 -48.83
CA GLY A 231 -43.63 -20.47 -49.75
C GLY A 231 -43.63 -21.94 -49.37
N PHE A 232 -44.79 -22.53 -49.09
CA PHE A 232 -44.97 -23.97 -49.21
C PHE A 232 -44.87 -24.36 -50.70
N SER A 233 -43.82 -25.09 -51.08
CA SER A 233 -43.83 -25.85 -52.34
C SER A 233 -43.15 -27.19 -52.13
N ARG A 234 -43.97 -28.22 -51.90
CA ARG A 234 -43.58 -29.61 -52.08
C ARG A 234 -43.53 -29.91 -53.57
N LYS A 235 -42.40 -30.42 -54.08
CA LYS A 235 -42.43 -31.42 -55.16
C LYS A 235 -41.31 -32.43 -54.98
N ALA A 236 -41.73 -33.68 -54.97
CA ALA A 236 -40.93 -34.88 -54.94
C ALA A 236 -40.16 -35.07 -56.26
N ARG A 237 -38.94 -35.60 -56.16
CA ARG A 237 -38.52 -36.79 -56.90
C ARG A 237 -37.37 -37.46 -56.14
#